data_AF-A0A2V8DUC5-F1
#
_entry.id   AF-A0A2V8DUC5-F1
#
_cell.length_a   1.000
_cell.length_b   1.000
_cell.length_c   1.000
_cell.angle_alpha   90.00
_cell.angle_beta   90.00
_cell.angle_gamma   90.00
#
_symmetry.space_group_name_H-M   'P 1'
#
loop_
_entity.id
_entity.type
_entity.pdbx_description
1 polymer ?
#
loop_
_entity_poly.entity_id
_entity_poly.type
_entity_poly.pdbx_seq_one_letter_code
_entity_poly.pdbx_strand_id
1 'polypeptide(L)'
;MSDSSTRQAVPAQQARLAHQTALAPRTPRAGGLELAAVLAVGTVLTVALTYPLAFGIGSVGRVDNGDGQFSIWNVAWVARTLVVDPLHVYDANIFYPHRWTLAYSEGNLGAGVLAVPAYWVTRNPYFAHNFVVLLAFLLTATGTYYLVRYLTGDRRAAAVSAICFAFCPHVFGHLPHIQALMAAGLPFSMLAFHRLADRPTPGRGVVLGLVMAAQAISSGYYGVFLLLMVGFTVFVMATTRGLWADTRYWTAIAIGAVVAILLVGPLFVPYEVLQRTIGFGRSLEEARRYSANWSSYLASSAYSHAWLLRFLPRWTEVNFPGLVATVFGVAGMLLVRSPRDREIVFVYGGLALLFCWLSFGPDAGLYA
;
A
#
# COMPACT_ATOMS: atom_id res chain seq x y z
N MET A 1 -55.06 -7.11 -28.43
CA MET A 1 -53.65 -7.46 -28.12
C MET A 1 -53.14 -6.39 -27.17
N SER A 2 -53.17 -6.68 -25.86
CA SER A 2 -52.83 -5.73 -24.81
C SER A 2 -51.33 -5.71 -24.56
N ASP A 3 -50.82 -4.49 -24.46
CA ASP A 3 -49.45 -4.10 -24.17
C ASP A 3 -49.02 -4.59 -22.77
N SER A 4 -48.30 -5.72 -22.72
CA SER A 4 -47.80 -6.35 -21.49
C SER A 4 -46.33 -6.01 -21.19
N SER A 5 -45.72 -5.12 -21.97
CA SER A 5 -44.27 -4.85 -21.91
C SER A 5 -43.88 -3.80 -20.85
N THR A 6 -44.82 -2.96 -20.40
CA THR A 6 -44.51 -1.76 -19.59
C THR A 6 -44.61 -1.95 -18.07
N ARG A 7 -45.16 -3.07 -17.56
CA ARG A 7 -45.36 -3.26 -16.10
C ARG A 7 -44.19 -3.90 -15.35
N GLN A 8 -43.22 -4.51 -16.03
CA GLN A 8 -42.11 -5.21 -15.36
C GLN A 8 -40.85 -4.34 -15.13
N ALA A 9 -40.70 -3.20 -15.81
CA ALA A 9 -39.50 -2.36 -15.70
C ALA A 9 -39.42 -1.52 -14.40
N VAL A 10 -40.58 -1.10 -13.87
CA VAL A 10 -40.68 -0.24 -12.67
C VAL A 10 -40.10 -0.88 -11.39
N PRO A 11 -40.40 -2.15 -11.04
CA PRO A 11 -39.85 -2.76 -9.82
C PRO A 11 -38.33 -2.97 -9.88
N ALA A 12 -37.77 -3.26 -11.06
CA ALA A 12 -36.32 -3.42 -11.23
C ALA A 12 -35.57 -2.07 -11.06
N GLN A 13 -36.14 -0.99 -11.58
CA GLN A 13 -35.59 0.36 -11.45
C GLN A 13 -35.69 0.87 -10.01
N GLN A 14 -36.82 0.63 -9.32
CA GLN A 14 -36.98 0.97 -7.90
C GLN A 14 -36.05 0.16 -6.99
N ALA A 15 -35.85 -1.14 -7.26
CA ALA A 15 -34.89 -1.96 -6.52
C ALA A 15 -33.44 -1.47 -6.71
N ARG A 16 -33.06 -1.06 -7.93
CA ARG A 16 -31.74 -0.44 -8.19
C ARG A 16 -31.58 0.87 -7.42
N LEU A 17 -32.59 1.74 -7.41
CA LEU A 17 -32.56 3.01 -6.68
C LEU A 17 -32.48 2.80 -5.17
N ALA A 18 -33.22 1.83 -4.61
CA ALA A 18 -33.15 1.49 -3.19
C ALA A 18 -31.78 0.92 -2.80
N HIS A 19 -31.20 0.06 -3.63
CA HIS A 19 -29.84 -0.48 -3.45
C HIS A 19 -28.77 0.62 -3.53
N GLN A 20 -28.88 1.53 -4.50
CA GLN A 20 -28.00 2.69 -4.63
C GLN A 20 -28.09 3.64 -3.42
N THR A 21 -29.31 3.84 -2.89
CA THR A 21 -29.54 4.65 -1.69
C THR A 21 -28.94 3.99 -0.45
N ALA A 22 -29.02 2.66 -0.34
CA ALA A 22 -28.39 1.90 0.76
C ALA A 22 -26.85 1.96 0.73
N LEU A 23 -26.27 2.20 -0.45
CA LEU A 23 -24.82 2.39 -0.64
C LEU A 23 -24.38 3.86 -0.54
N ALA A 24 -25.30 4.80 -0.35
CA ALA A 24 -25.01 6.23 -0.35
C ALA A 24 -23.94 6.61 0.71
N PRO A 25 -23.08 7.58 0.41
CA PRO A 25 -21.95 7.94 1.25
C PRO A 25 -22.38 8.52 2.60
N ARG A 26 -21.95 7.89 3.70
CA ARG A 26 -21.77 8.59 4.98
C ARG A 26 -20.52 9.43 4.83
N THR A 27 -20.65 10.72 4.52
CA THR A 27 -19.50 11.64 4.50
C THR A 27 -19.43 12.45 5.79
N PRO A 28 -18.85 11.92 6.87
CA PRO A 28 -18.33 12.77 7.91
C PRO A 28 -17.13 13.53 7.31
N ARG A 29 -17.24 14.86 7.24
CA ARG A 29 -16.07 15.70 7.03
C ARG A 29 -15.19 15.54 8.27
N ALA A 30 -13.95 15.08 8.08
CA ALA A 30 -12.97 15.12 9.15
C ALA A 30 -12.69 16.59 9.48
N GLY A 31 -12.95 16.99 10.73
CA GLY A 31 -12.56 18.32 11.20
C GLY A 31 -11.06 18.41 11.41
N GLY A 32 -10.49 19.63 11.40
CA GLY A 32 -9.07 19.83 11.68
C GLY A 32 -8.61 19.25 13.03
N LEU A 33 -9.51 19.23 14.02
CA LEU A 33 -9.26 18.62 15.33
C LEU A 33 -9.08 17.09 15.25
N GLU A 34 -9.84 16.42 14.37
CA GLU A 34 -9.72 14.97 14.15
C GLU A 34 -8.39 14.62 13.48
N LEU A 35 -7.97 15.42 12.49
CA LEU A 35 -6.65 15.27 11.88
C LEU A 35 -5.53 15.48 12.89
N ALA A 36 -5.60 16.55 13.69
CA ALA A 36 -4.59 16.83 14.73
C ALA A 36 -4.49 15.68 15.74
N ALA A 37 -5.62 15.12 16.18
CA ALA A 37 -5.64 13.98 17.10
C ALA A 37 -5.03 12.71 16.46
N VAL A 38 -5.37 12.41 15.21
CA VAL A 38 -4.82 11.25 14.48
C VAL A 38 -3.30 11.38 14.32
N LEU A 39 -2.82 12.57 13.93
CA LEU A 39 -1.39 12.83 13.79
C LEU A 39 -0.65 12.77 15.13
N ALA A 40 -1.22 13.33 16.19
CA ALA A 40 -0.62 13.31 17.52
C ALA A 40 -0.51 11.88 18.07
N VAL A 41 -1.62 11.12 18.06
CA VAL A 41 -1.62 9.73 18.54
C VAL A 41 -0.76 8.84 17.65
N GLY A 42 -0.83 9.00 16.33
CA GLY A 42 0.00 8.26 15.38
C GLY A 42 1.50 8.53 15.60
N THR A 43 1.87 9.77 15.91
CA THR A 43 3.26 10.15 16.21
C THR A 43 3.72 9.49 17.50
N VAL A 44 2.92 9.56 18.58
CA VAL A 44 3.25 8.92 19.86
C VAL A 44 3.43 7.41 19.69
N LEU A 45 2.51 6.73 18.99
CA LEU A 45 2.61 5.30 18.73
C LEU A 45 3.84 4.96 17.87
N THR A 46 4.11 5.75 16.84
CA THR A 46 5.29 5.57 15.99
C THR A 46 6.56 5.67 16.81
N VAL A 47 6.72 6.72 17.62
CA VAL A 47 7.91 6.92 18.47
C VAL A 47 8.05 5.80 19.50
N ALA A 48 6.95 5.41 20.16
CA ALA A 48 6.97 4.38 21.19
C ALA A 48 7.30 2.99 20.63
N LEU A 49 6.66 2.59 19.53
CA LEU A 49 6.79 1.25 18.97
C LEU A 49 8.05 1.06 18.12
N THR A 50 8.70 2.15 17.72
CA THR A 50 10.01 2.08 17.03
C THR A 50 11.18 2.30 17.97
N TYR A 51 10.99 2.33 19.30
CA TYR A 51 12.11 2.36 20.24
C TYR A 51 13.09 1.20 19.97
N PRO A 52 14.42 1.42 19.95
CA PRO A 52 15.12 2.68 20.26
C PRO A 52 15.36 3.61 19.05
N LEU A 53 14.92 3.24 17.83
CA LEU A 53 15.18 3.98 16.58
C LEU A 53 14.77 5.46 16.66
N ALA A 54 13.56 5.76 17.16
CA ALA A 54 13.07 7.13 17.24
C ALA A 54 13.92 8.05 18.17
N PHE A 55 14.52 7.48 19.21
CA PHE A 55 15.36 8.22 20.16
C PHE A 55 16.83 8.28 19.73
N GLY A 56 17.28 7.27 18.99
CA GLY A 56 18.59 7.22 18.34
C GLY A 56 18.54 7.63 16.88
N ILE A 57 17.65 8.55 16.48
CA ILE A 57 17.32 8.80 15.08
C ILE A 57 18.55 9.09 14.19
N GLY A 58 19.59 9.73 14.72
CA GLY A 58 20.82 10.05 13.99
C GLY A 58 22.00 9.08 14.19
N SER A 59 21.83 8.01 14.96
CA SER A 59 22.95 7.13 15.37
C SER A 59 22.63 5.64 15.41
N VAL A 60 21.35 5.28 15.42
CA VAL A 60 20.88 3.89 15.43
C VAL A 60 20.32 3.55 14.06
N GLY A 61 20.59 2.34 13.57
CA GLY A 61 20.04 1.85 12.32
C GLY A 61 20.08 0.32 12.28
N ARG A 62 19.36 -0.27 11.33
CA ARG A 62 19.34 -1.73 11.16
C ARG A 62 20.58 -2.19 10.36
N VAL A 63 21.75 -2.07 10.97
CA VAL A 63 23.06 -2.29 10.33
C VAL A 63 23.63 -3.69 10.53
N ASP A 64 22.87 -4.58 11.18
CA ASP A 64 23.22 -5.98 11.44
C ASP A 64 23.08 -6.88 10.20
N ASN A 65 22.57 -6.35 9.09
CA ASN A 65 22.50 -7.05 7.81
C ASN A 65 22.79 -6.11 6.63
N GLY A 66 23.02 -6.69 5.45
CA GLY A 66 23.32 -5.94 4.23
C GLY A 66 22.12 -5.11 3.73
N ASP A 67 20.89 -5.59 3.92
CA ASP A 67 19.68 -4.91 3.44
C ASP A 67 19.46 -3.56 4.13
N GLY A 68 19.60 -3.51 5.45
CA GLY A 68 19.42 -2.27 6.20
C GLY A 68 20.58 -1.28 6.01
N GLN A 69 21.81 -1.78 5.84
CA GLN A 69 22.93 -0.92 5.41
C GLN A 69 22.66 -0.31 4.02
N PHE A 70 22.20 -1.14 3.07
CA PHE A 70 21.82 -0.71 1.73
C PHE A 70 20.67 0.30 1.77
N SER A 71 19.65 0.06 2.60
CA SER A 71 18.51 0.96 2.78
C SER A 71 18.93 2.35 3.26
N ILE A 72 19.80 2.44 4.27
CA ILE A 72 20.34 3.72 4.77
C ILE A 72 21.13 4.45 3.68
N TRP A 73 22.02 3.74 3.00
CA TRP A 73 22.81 4.31 1.90
C TRP A 73 21.92 4.83 0.76
N ASN A 74 20.93 4.03 0.34
CA ASN A 74 20.07 4.33 -0.79
C ASN A 74 19.25 5.60 -0.55
N VAL A 75 18.56 5.69 0.59
CA VAL A 75 17.76 6.88 0.94
C VAL A 75 18.65 8.12 1.03
N ALA A 76 19.83 8.02 1.64
CA ALA A 76 20.75 9.14 1.76
C ALA A 76 21.35 9.57 0.40
N TRP A 77 21.69 8.62 -0.46
CA TRP A 77 22.15 8.87 -1.82
C TRP A 77 21.11 9.67 -2.59
N VAL A 78 19.87 9.19 -2.64
CA VAL A 78 18.79 9.87 -3.38
C VAL A 78 18.52 11.26 -2.79
N ALA A 79 18.39 11.38 -1.47
CA ALA A 79 18.13 12.67 -0.80
C ALA A 79 19.22 13.72 -1.07
N ARG A 80 20.48 13.28 -1.13
CA ARG A 80 21.60 14.15 -1.52
C ARG A 80 21.52 14.50 -3.01
N THR A 81 21.52 13.48 -3.86
CA THR A 81 21.78 13.60 -5.29
C THR A 81 20.63 14.28 -6.03
N LEU A 82 19.38 14.13 -5.59
CA LEU A 82 18.25 14.89 -6.15
C LEU A 82 18.42 16.41 -6.05
N VAL A 83 19.21 16.90 -5.08
CA VAL A 83 19.46 18.35 -4.90
C VAL A 83 20.69 18.81 -5.65
N VAL A 84 21.79 18.05 -5.61
CA VAL A 84 23.07 18.48 -6.20
C VAL A 84 23.28 18.07 -7.64
N ASP A 85 22.68 16.95 -8.06
CA ASP A 85 22.88 16.38 -9.40
C ASP A 85 21.70 15.48 -9.82
N PRO A 86 20.48 16.05 -9.99
CA PRO A 86 19.27 15.27 -10.21
C PRO A 86 19.29 14.42 -11.48
N LEU A 87 20.06 14.82 -12.49
CA LEU A 87 20.15 14.09 -13.77
C LEU A 87 20.92 12.78 -13.64
N HIS A 88 21.81 12.67 -12.65
CA HIS A 88 22.62 11.48 -12.39
C HIS A 88 22.20 10.76 -11.10
N VAL A 89 20.96 10.93 -10.64
CA VAL A 89 20.46 10.23 -9.45
C VAL A 89 20.60 8.72 -9.56
N TYR A 90 20.48 8.15 -10.76
CA TYR A 90 20.65 6.72 -10.98
C TYR A 90 22.10 6.25 -11.02
N ASP A 91 23.08 7.14 -11.22
CA ASP A 91 24.50 6.82 -11.30
C ASP A 91 25.13 6.74 -9.89
N ALA A 92 24.61 5.78 -9.11
CA ALA A 92 25.03 5.52 -7.75
C ALA A 92 26.51 5.13 -7.62
N ASN A 93 27.09 5.41 -6.46
CA ASN A 93 28.50 5.16 -6.16
C ASN A 93 28.80 3.71 -5.76
N ILE A 94 28.09 2.74 -6.35
CA ILE A 94 28.30 1.31 -6.15
C ILE A 94 28.64 0.63 -7.49
N PHE A 95 29.41 -0.46 -7.45
CA PHE A 95 29.80 -1.24 -8.62
C PHE A 95 30.60 -0.48 -9.70
N TYR A 96 31.54 0.38 -9.32
CA TYR A 96 32.42 1.06 -10.30
C TYR A 96 33.09 0.04 -11.26
N PRO A 97 33.13 0.29 -12.59
CA PRO A 97 32.75 1.51 -13.31
C PRO A 97 31.34 1.50 -13.93
N HIS A 98 30.43 0.65 -13.45
CA HIS A 98 29.09 0.56 -14.02
C HIS A 98 28.25 1.83 -13.79
N ARG A 99 27.32 2.10 -14.71
CA ARG A 99 26.36 3.22 -14.67
C ARG A 99 24.96 2.74 -14.31
N TRP A 100 24.09 3.67 -13.92
CA TRP A 100 22.70 3.40 -13.49
C TRP A 100 22.59 2.38 -12.36
N THR A 101 23.61 2.30 -11.51
CA THR A 101 23.73 1.24 -10.51
C THR A 101 22.71 1.38 -9.37
N LEU A 102 22.03 2.53 -9.24
CA LEU A 102 20.87 2.64 -8.35
C LEU A 102 19.72 1.74 -8.81
N ALA A 103 19.55 1.55 -10.12
CA ALA A 103 18.51 0.69 -10.71
C ALA A 103 18.87 -0.80 -10.69
N TYR A 104 20.04 -1.18 -10.16
CA TYR A 104 20.37 -2.60 -9.90
C TYR A 104 19.53 -3.16 -8.74
N SER A 105 18.93 -2.28 -7.96
CA SER A 105 17.90 -2.58 -6.98
C SER A 105 16.77 -1.57 -7.11
N GLU A 106 15.87 -1.55 -6.14
CA GLU A 106 14.83 -0.54 -6.06
C GLU A 106 15.42 0.84 -5.75
N GLY A 107 15.04 1.83 -6.57
CA GLY A 107 15.61 3.17 -6.47
C GLY A 107 15.11 3.99 -5.28
N ASN A 108 14.04 3.55 -4.60
CA ASN A 108 13.43 4.21 -3.43
C ASN A 108 13.30 5.74 -3.56
N LEU A 109 12.97 6.22 -4.76
CA LEU A 109 12.95 7.65 -5.07
C LEU A 109 11.99 8.41 -4.15
N GLY A 110 10.82 7.84 -3.85
CA GLY A 110 9.85 8.47 -2.96
C GLY A 110 10.36 8.62 -1.53
N ALA A 111 11.06 7.60 -1.01
CA ALA A 111 11.70 7.69 0.31
C ALA A 111 12.81 8.76 0.30
N GLY A 112 13.66 8.78 -0.74
CA GLY A 112 14.72 9.78 -0.88
C GLY A 112 14.20 11.22 -0.97
N VAL A 113 13.13 11.48 -1.73
CA VAL A 113 12.46 12.79 -1.80
C VAL A 113 12.00 13.25 -0.42
N LEU A 114 11.37 12.36 0.35
CA LEU A 114 10.91 12.67 1.72
C LEU A 114 12.08 12.89 2.69
N ALA A 115 13.22 12.25 2.45
CA ALA A 115 14.44 12.43 3.22
C ALA A 115 15.20 13.74 2.92
N VAL A 116 14.96 14.41 1.78
CA VAL A 116 15.67 15.64 1.38
C VAL A 116 15.81 16.66 2.52
N PRO A 117 14.72 17.14 3.17
CA PRO A 117 14.85 18.14 4.23
C PRO A 117 15.68 17.62 5.42
N ALA A 118 15.46 16.37 5.82
CA ALA A 118 16.16 15.75 6.95
C ALA A 118 17.66 15.59 6.67
N TYR A 119 18.02 15.14 5.46
CA TYR A 119 19.41 14.99 5.04
C TYR A 119 20.12 16.34 4.94
N TRP A 120 19.50 17.36 4.34
CA TRP A 120 20.19 18.64 4.11
C TRP A 120 20.37 19.49 5.37
N VAL A 121 19.47 19.36 6.35
CA VAL A 121 19.60 19.99 7.66
C VAL A 121 20.67 19.32 8.51
N THR A 122 20.76 17.99 8.48
CA THR A 122 21.62 17.24 9.44
C THR A 122 22.91 16.71 8.83
N ARG A 123 22.98 16.58 7.50
CA ARG A 123 24.01 15.87 6.74
C ARG A 123 24.26 14.44 7.24
N ASN A 124 23.26 13.83 7.87
CA ASN A 124 23.38 12.55 8.52
C ASN A 124 22.51 11.50 7.80
N PRO A 125 23.11 10.41 7.26
CA PRO A 125 22.36 9.37 6.54
C PRO A 125 21.42 8.57 7.46
N TYR A 126 21.80 8.30 8.71
CA TYR A 126 20.92 7.64 9.69
C TYR A 126 19.71 8.50 9.98
N PHE A 127 19.93 9.80 10.22
CA PHE A 127 18.84 10.74 10.49
C PHE A 127 17.86 10.80 9.31
N ALA A 128 18.38 10.94 8.10
CA ALA A 128 17.57 11.00 6.88
C ALA A 128 16.73 9.74 6.68
N HIS A 129 17.34 8.55 6.80
CA HIS A 129 16.65 7.28 6.67
C HIS A 129 15.59 7.09 7.75
N ASN A 130 15.96 7.27 9.02
CA ASN A 130 15.05 7.02 10.14
C ASN A 130 13.90 8.03 10.18
N PHE A 131 14.13 9.28 9.78
CA PHE A 131 13.07 10.26 9.59
C PHE A 131 11.98 9.73 8.64
N VAL A 132 12.38 9.14 7.51
CA VAL A 132 11.43 8.57 6.54
C VAL A 132 10.78 7.30 7.07
N VAL A 133 11.51 6.45 7.81
CA VAL A 133 10.91 5.29 8.50
C VAL A 133 9.76 5.74 9.40
N LEU A 134 9.99 6.71 10.29
CA LEU A 134 8.95 7.22 11.20
C LEU A 134 7.79 7.86 10.41
N LEU A 135 8.11 8.63 9.37
CA LEU A 135 7.09 9.23 8.51
C LEU A 135 6.25 8.17 7.79
N ALA A 136 6.85 7.06 7.35
CA ALA A 136 6.15 5.98 6.66
C ALA A 136 5.12 5.30 7.57
N PHE A 137 5.47 5.02 8.83
CA PHE A 137 4.52 4.53 9.84
C PHE A 137 3.37 5.51 10.09
N LEU A 138 3.68 6.79 10.29
CA LEU A 138 2.68 7.83 10.54
C LEU A 138 1.71 8.01 9.36
N LEU A 139 2.24 8.09 8.14
CA LEU A 139 1.44 8.24 6.92
C LEU A 139 0.57 7.00 6.67
N THR A 140 1.10 5.80 6.90
CA THR A 140 0.36 4.54 6.76
C THR A 140 -0.78 4.47 7.76
N ALA A 141 -0.53 4.76 9.04
CA ALA A 141 -1.57 4.81 10.06
C ALA A 141 -2.65 5.86 9.72
N THR A 142 -2.24 7.04 9.26
CA THR A 142 -3.15 8.14 8.88
C THR A 142 -4.02 7.75 7.68
N GLY A 143 -3.42 7.17 6.63
CA GLY A 143 -4.14 6.72 5.45
C GLY A 143 -5.15 5.64 5.78
N THR A 144 -4.76 4.63 6.56
CA THR A 144 -5.67 3.56 6.99
C THR A 144 -6.79 4.07 7.88
N TYR A 145 -6.49 4.99 8.80
CA TYR A 145 -7.52 5.63 9.62
C TYR A 145 -8.59 6.26 8.72
N TYR A 146 -8.19 7.12 7.78
CA TYR A 146 -9.16 7.81 6.94
C TYR A 146 -9.89 6.90 5.96
N LEU A 147 -9.24 5.85 5.46
CA LEU A 147 -9.90 4.83 4.66
C LEU A 147 -11.02 4.16 5.46
N VAL A 148 -10.70 3.60 6.63
CA VAL A 148 -11.68 2.86 7.43
C VAL A 148 -12.75 3.80 7.98
N ARG A 149 -12.38 5.02 8.38
CA ARG A 149 -13.30 6.08 8.79
C ARG A 149 -14.33 6.40 7.71
N TYR A 150 -13.90 6.39 6.44
CA TYR A 150 -14.74 6.61 5.27
C TYR A 150 -15.68 5.43 4.99
N LEU A 151 -15.17 4.21 5.13
CA LEU A 151 -15.93 2.98 4.87
C LEU A 151 -17.04 2.75 5.90
N THR A 152 -16.68 2.83 7.19
CA THR A 152 -17.56 2.42 8.30
C THR A 152 -18.35 3.58 8.89
N GLY A 153 -17.81 4.80 8.84
CA GLY A 153 -18.35 5.92 9.59
C GLY A 153 -17.95 5.93 11.08
N ASP A 154 -17.12 4.98 11.54
CA ASP A 154 -16.74 4.80 12.94
C ASP A 154 -15.26 5.16 13.21
N ARG A 155 -15.02 6.01 14.21
CA ARG A 155 -13.67 6.47 14.60
C ARG A 155 -12.85 5.41 15.36
N ARG A 156 -13.51 4.58 16.16
CA ARG A 156 -12.87 3.52 16.95
C ARG A 156 -12.42 2.39 16.04
N ALA A 157 -13.29 1.97 15.12
CA ALA A 157 -12.93 0.99 14.09
C ALA A 157 -11.73 1.51 13.26
N ALA A 158 -11.77 2.77 12.84
CA ALA A 158 -10.67 3.40 12.11
C ALA A 158 -9.35 3.42 12.90
N ALA A 159 -9.39 3.76 14.20
CA ALA A 159 -8.20 3.76 15.05
C ALA A 159 -7.61 2.36 15.21
N VAL A 160 -8.44 1.36 15.52
CA VAL A 160 -7.98 -0.03 15.70
C VAL A 160 -7.39 -0.58 14.40
N SER A 161 -8.05 -0.37 13.26
CA SER A 161 -7.54 -0.82 11.96
C SER A 161 -6.25 -0.10 11.56
N ALA A 162 -6.12 1.20 11.84
CA ALA A 162 -4.89 1.95 11.58
C ALA A 162 -3.71 1.38 12.37
N ILE A 163 -3.92 1.07 13.66
CA ILE A 163 -2.90 0.46 14.51
C ILE A 163 -2.52 -0.92 13.97
N CYS A 164 -3.52 -1.76 13.69
CA CYS A 164 -3.29 -3.12 13.19
C CYS A 164 -2.60 -3.14 11.83
N PHE A 165 -2.86 -2.17 10.94
CA PHE A 165 -2.26 -2.16 9.61
C PHE A 165 -0.84 -1.59 9.61
N ALA A 166 -0.63 -0.45 10.30
CA ALA A 166 0.67 0.23 10.27
C ALA A 166 1.71 -0.43 11.19
N PHE A 167 1.29 -1.10 12.27
CA PHE A 167 2.18 -1.62 13.31
C PHE A 167 2.09 -3.14 13.47
N CYS A 168 1.75 -3.88 12.41
CA CYS A 168 1.67 -5.34 12.47
C CYS A 168 3.07 -6.01 12.46
N PRO A 169 3.15 -7.30 12.88
CA PRO A 169 4.40 -8.05 12.84
C PRO A 169 5.04 -8.11 11.45
N HIS A 170 4.24 -8.17 10.38
CA HIS A 170 4.74 -8.13 9.00
C HIS A 170 5.57 -6.86 8.74
N VAL A 171 5.03 -5.67 9.03
CA VAL A 171 5.73 -4.40 8.82
C VAL A 171 7.01 -4.34 9.67
N PHE A 172 6.95 -4.76 10.93
CA PHE A 172 8.15 -4.80 11.79
C PHE A 172 9.21 -5.81 11.36
N GLY A 173 8.80 -6.93 10.74
CA GLY A 173 9.72 -7.92 10.16
C GLY A 173 10.55 -7.33 9.01
N HIS A 174 10.02 -6.32 8.33
CA HIS A 174 10.63 -5.66 7.17
C HIS A 174 11.25 -4.30 7.50
N LEU A 175 11.57 -4.03 8.78
CA LEU A 175 12.30 -2.82 9.17
C LEU A 175 13.61 -2.56 8.40
N PRO A 176 14.38 -3.58 7.96
CA PRO A 176 15.55 -3.35 7.10
C PRO A 176 15.22 -2.84 5.69
N HIS A 177 13.99 -2.95 5.23
CA HIS A 177 13.60 -2.74 3.83
C HIS A 177 12.70 -1.50 3.69
N ILE A 178 13.28 -0.32 3.44
CA ILE A 178 12.51 0.93 3.36
C ILE A 178 11.32 0.85 2.38
N GLN A 179 11.50 0.20 1.23
CA GLN A 179 10.45 -0.04 0.24
C GLN A 179 9.21 -0.75 0.79
N ALA A 180 9.39 -1.63 1.79
CA ALA A 180 8.30 -2.38 2.42
C ALA A 180 7.61 -1.54 3.51
N LEU A 181 8.28 -0.52 4.05
CA LEU A 181 7.69 0.39 5.02
C LEU A 181 6.87 1.50 4.35
N MET A 182 7.17 1.82 3.08
CA MET A 182 6.48 2.84 2.27
C MET A 182 5.09 2.39 1.80
N ALA A 183 4.22 1.96 2.71
CA ALA A 183 2.91 1.38 2.40
C ALA A 183 1.75 2.39 2.37
N ALA A 184 1.99 3.67 2.71
CA ALA A 184 0.93 4.66 2.94
C ALA A 184 0.06 4.93 1.71
N GLY A 185 0.61 4.82 0.51
CA GLY A 185 -0.14 5.00 -0.72
C GLY A 185 -1.19 3.91 -0.97
N LEU A 186 -1.07 2.73 -0.36
CA LEU A 186 -2.09 1.67 -0.44
C LEU A 186 -3.45 2.14 0.13
N PRO A 187 -3.57 2.53 1.41
CA PRO A 187 -4.85 2.99 1.94
C PRO A 187 -5.30 4.33 1.36
N PHE A 188 -4.37 5.25 1.04
CA PHE A 188 -4.75 6.52 0.40
C PHE A 188 -5.33 6.32 -1.00
N SER A 189 -4.79 5.39 -1.78
CA SER A 189 -5.32 5.09 -3.12
C SER A 189 -6.70 4.44 -3.03
N MET A 190 -6.90 3.51 -2.10
CA MET A 190 -8.21 2.92 -1.85
C MET A 190 -9.22 3.97 -1.39
N LEU A 191 -8.81 4.92 -0.54
CA LEU A 191 -9.65 6.04 -0.11
C LEU A 191 -10.01 6.95 -1.29
N ALA A 192 -9.03 7.30 -2.14
CA ALA A 192 -9.23 8.10 -3.34
C ALA A 192 -10.18 7.38 -4.32
N PHE A 193 -9.99 6.08 -4.51
CA PHE A 193 -10.82 5.24 -5.36
C PHE A 193 -12.26 5.16 -4.84
N HIS A 194 -12.49 4.88 -3.56
CA HIS A 194 -13.85 4.84 -3.00
C HIS A 194 -14.55 6.19 -3.15
N ARG A 195 -13.83 7.31 -2.96
CA ARG A 195 -14.37 8.63 -3.24
C ARG A 195 -14.70 8.82 -4.71
N LEU A 196 -13.85 8.37 -5.62
CA LEU A 196 -14.10 8.39 -7.08
C LEU A 196 -15.34 7.58 -7.45
N ALA A 197 -15.44 6.34 -6.97
CA ALA A 197 -16.59 5.47 -7.23
C ALA A 197 -17.91 6.05 -6.70
N ASP A 198 -17.87 6.77 -5.56
CA ASP A 198 -19.06 7.41 -5.00
C ASP A 198 -19.54 8.63 -5.81
N ARG A 199 -18.63 9.42 -6.41
CA ARG A 199 -18.99 10.44 -7.41
C ARG A 199 -17.87 10.58 -8.43
N PRO A 200 -18.01 10.00 -9.62
CA PRO A 200 -16.96 10.05 -10.64
C PRO A 200 -16.77 11.47 -11.18
N THR A 201 -15.54 12.00 -11.05
CA THR A 201 -15.14 13.26 -11.67
C THR A 201 -13.71 13.17 -12.19
N PRO A 202 -13.34 13.93 -13.24
CA PRO A 202 -11.96 13.99 -13.74
C PRO A 202 -10.94 14.30 -12.63
N GLY A 203 -11.24 15.27 -11.76
CA GLY A 203 -10.36 15.64 -10.66
C GLY A 203 -10.12 14.51 -9.65
N ARG A 204 -11.12 13.65 -9.42
CA ARG A 204 -10.93 12.46 -8.57
C ARG A 204 -10.11 11.38 -9.25
N GLY A 205 -10.20 11.27 -10.58
CA GLY A 205 -9.29 10.49 -11.41
C GLY A 205 -7.85 10.96 -11.24
N VAL A 206 -7.60 12.27 -11.37
CA VAL A 206 -6.28 12.87 -11.15
C VAL A 206 -5.75 12.55 -9.74
N VAL A 207 -6.57 12.75 -8.69
CA VAL A 207 -6.16 12.43 -7.31
C VAL A 207 -5.79 10.95 -7.15
N LEU A 208 -6.59 10.03 -7.69
CA LEU A 208 -6.26 8.60 -7.66
C LEU A 208 -4.91 8.34 -8.36
N GLY A 209 -4.73 8.86 -9.57
CA GLY A 209 -3.48 8.69 -10.32
C GLY A 209 -2.25 9.27 -9.61
N LEU A 210 -2.37 10.44 -8.98
CA LEU A 210 -1.29 11.06 -8.21
C LEU A 210 -0.89 10.22 -7.00
N VAL A 211 -1.86 9.69 -6.25
CA VAL A 211 -1.56 8.85 -5.07
C VAL A 211 -0.99 7.49 -5.51
N MET A 212 -1.49 6.90 -6.60
CA MET A 212 -0.92 5.67 -7.17
C MET A 212 0.52 5.89 -7.65
N ALA A 213 0.80 7.01 -8.32
CA ALA A 213 2.15 7.37 -8.73
C ALA A 213 3.07 7.54 -7.52
N ALA A 214 2.63 8.28 -6.49
CA ALA A 214 3.40 8.45 -5.26
C ALA A 214 3.72 7.11 -4.58
N GLN A 215 2.78 6.15 -4.58
CA GLN A 215 3.04 4.79 -4.08
C GLN A 215 4.09 4.07 -4.92
N ALA A 216 3.94 4.06 -6.25
CA ALA A 216 4.86 3.35 -7.14
C ALA A 216 6.29 3.94 -7.12
N ILE A 217 6.41 5.26 -6.97
CA ILE A 217 7.69 5.96 -6.82
C ILE A 217 8.35 5.66 -5.47
N SER A 218 7.54 5.44 -4.43
CA SER A 218 8.03 5.10 -3.09
C SER A 218 8.37 3.62 -2.93
N SER A 219 7.63 2.76 -3.62
CA SER A 219 7.82 1.32 -3.64
C SER A 219 7.21 0.74 -4.93
N GLY A 220 8.06 0.26 -5.83
CA GLY A 220 7.69 -0.43 -7.06
C GLY A 220 6.95 -1.73 -6.79
N TYR A 221 7.34 -2.47 -5.73
CA TYR A 221 6.61 -3.68 -5.28
C TYR A 221 5.14 -3.35 -4.98
N TYR A 222 4.90 -2.33 -4.16
CA TYR A 222 3.55 -1.89 -3.86
C TYR A 222 2.87 -1.22 -5.04
N GLY A 223 3.60 -0.61 -5.98
CA GLY A 223 3.04 -0.13 -7.25
C GLY A 223 2.36 -1.24 -8.05
N VAL A 224 3.00 -2.40 -8.17
CA VAL A 224 2.42 -3.58 -8.86
C VAL A 224 1.21 -4.11 -8.09
N PHE A 225 1.31 -4.27 -6.77
CA PHE A 225 0.17 -4.72 -5.97
C PHE A 225 -1.00 -3.73 -6.01
N LEU A 226 -0.72 -2.44 -6.09
CA LEU A 226 -1.74 -1.41 -6.18
C LEU A 226 -2.55 -1.47 -7.47
N LEU A 227 -1.91 -1.81 -8.59
CA LEU A 227 -2.61 -2.05 -9.86
C LEU A 227 -3.64 -3.17 -9.70
N LEU A 228 -3.26 -4.27 -9.04
CA LEU A 228 -4.16 -5.38 -8.74
C LEU A 228 -5.25 -4.98 -7.74
N MET A 229 -4.90 -4.26 -6.68
CA MET A 229 -5.85 -3.76 -5.67
C MET A 229 -6.92 -2.88 -6.29
N VAL A 230 -6.50 -1.83 -6.99
CA VAL A 230 -7.42 -0.87 -7.63
C VAL A 230 -8.16 -1.54 -8.77
N GLY A 231 -7.50 -2.33 -9.63
CA GLY A 231 -8.13 -3.04 -10.74
C GLY A 231 -9.21 -4.03 -10.30
N PHE A 232 -8.93 -4.84 -9.27
CA PHE A 232 -9.94 -5.73 -8.68
C PHE A 232 -11.12 -4.93 -8.12
N THR A 233 -10.83 -3.86 -7.38
CA THR A 233 -11.88 -3.02 -6.78
C THR A 233 -12.70 -2.28 -7.84
N VAL A 234 -12.09 -1.87 -8.96
CA VAL A 234 -12.79 -1.32 -10.13
C VAL A 234 -13.83 -2.30 -10.63
N PHE A 235 -13.43 -3.55 -10.86
CA PHE A 235 -14.31 -4.60 -11.36
C PHE A 235 -15.45 -4.92 -10.39
N VAL A 236 -15.13 -5.07 -9.10
CA VAL A 236 -16.14 -5.34 -8.06
C VAL A 236 -17.14 -4.20 -7.99
N MET A 237 -16.70 -2.93 -7.92
CA MET A 237 -17.60 -1.78 -7.84
C MET A 237 -18.43 -1.57 -9.10
N ALA A 238 -17.83 -1.78 -10.28
CA ALA A 238 -18.56 -1.74 -11.55
C ALA A 238 -19.75 -2.70 -11.50
N THR A 239 -19.54 -3.89 -10.95
CA THR A 239 -20.55 -4.96 -10.86
C THR A 239 -21.56 -4.73 -9.75
N THR A 240 -21.12 -4.53 -8.51
CA THR A 240 -22.00 -4.45 -7.33
C THR A 240 -22.87 -3.19 -7.32
N ARG A 241 -22.39 -2.10 -7.95
CA ARG A 241 -23.08 -0.81 -8.01
C ARG A 241 -23.68 -0.49 -9.37
N GLY A 242 -23.46 -1.34 -10.37
CA GLY A 242 -23.93 -1.12 -11.74
C GLY A 242 -23.24 0.04 -12.47
N LEU A 243 -22.00 0.36 -12.11
CA LEU A 243 -21.22 1.45 -12.74
C LEU A 243 -20.65 1.05 -14.10
N TRP A 244 -20.82 -0.20 -14.55
CA TRP A 244 -20.40 -0.66 -15.88
C TRP A 244 -20.85 0.25 -17.02
N ALA A 245 -22.06 0.80 -16.94
CA ALA A 245 -22.63 1.69 -17.96
C ALA A 245 -22.31 3.19 -17.74
N ASP A 246 -21.62 3.55 -16.65
CA ASP A 246 -21.32 4.95 -16.34
C ASP A 246 -20.02 5.39 -17.03
N THR A 247 -20.14 6.16 -18.12
CA THR A 247 -18.98 6.70 -18.84
C THR A 247 -18.11 7.61 -17.94
N ARG A 248 -18.69 8.30 -16.96
CA ARG A 248 -17.93 9.20 -16.06
C ARG A 248 -17.01 8.40 -15.15
N TYR A 249 -17.46 7.21 -14.72
CA TYR A 249 -16.67 6.27 -13.93
C TYR A 249 -15.42 5.82 -14.70
N TRP A 250 -15.61 5.31 -15.93
CA TRP A 250 -14.51 4.88 -16.77
C TRP A 250 -13.58 6.02 -17.19
N THR A 251 -14.12 7.20 -17.47
CA THR A 251 -13.32 8.40 -17.78
C THR A 251 -12.42 8.76 -16.60
N ALA A 252 -12.96 8.77 -15.37
CA ALA A 252 -12.16 9.08 -14.18
C ALA A 252 -11.09 8.01 -13.91
N ILE A 253 -11.38 6.73 -14.13
CA ILE A 253 -10.39 5.64 -14.04
C ILE A 253 -9.30 5.81 -15.09
N ALA A 254 -9.67 6.07 -16.35
CA ALA A 254 -8.72 6.28 -17.44
C ALA A 254 -7.80 7.46 -17.16
N ILE A 255 -8.33 8.57 -16.64
CA ILE A 255 -7.52 9.71 -16.20
C ILE A 255 -6.55 9.30 -15.10
N GLY A 256 -7.00 8.54 -14.09
CA GLY A 256 -6.13 8.05 -13.03
C GLY A 256 -5.00 7.17 -13.54
N ALA A 257 -5.30 6.25 -14.47
CA ALA A 257 -4.32 5.41 -15.12
C ALA A 257 -3.30 6.23 -15.94
N VAL A 258 -3.77 7.17 -16.77
CA VAL A 258 -2.90 8.04 -17.58
C VAL A 258 -1.99 8.88 -16.69
N VAL A 259 -2.51 9.50 -15.63
CA VAL A 259 -1.70 10.30 -14.69
C VAL A 259 -0.63 9.42 -14.02
N ALA A 260 -1.00 8.22 -13.56
CA ALA A 260 -0.04 7.30 -12.95
C ALA A 260 1.05 6.88 -13.94
N ILE A 261 0.68 6.48 -15.16
CA ILE A 261 1.62 6.06 -16.21
C ILE A 261 2.55 7.19 -16.62
N LEU A 262 2.05 8.41 -16.80
CA LEU A 262 2.86 9.55 -17.21
C LEU A 262 3.92 9.94 -16.16
N LEU A 263 3.60 9.80 -14.88
CA LEU A 263 4.53 10.14 -13.78
C LEU A 263 5.52 9.02 -13.49
N VAL A 264 5.08 7.77 -13.60
CA VAL A 264 5.90 6.61 -13.23
C VAL A 264 6.72 6.09 -14.42
N GLY A 265 6.14 6.08 -15.62
CA GLY A 265 6.72 5.50 -16.83
C GLY A 265 8.16 5.95 -17.13
N PRO A 266 8.47 7.26 -17.13
CA PRO A 266 9.84 7.73 -17.37
C PRO A 266 10.88 7.20 -16.38
N LEU A 267 10.48 6.91 -15.14
CA LEU A 267 11.37 6.39 -14.09
C LEU A 267 11.71 4.91 -14.28
N PHE A 268 10.98 4.20 -15.14
CA PHE A 268 11.25 2.81 -15.50
C PHE A 268 12.24 2.67 -16.67
N VAL A 269 12.57 3.75 -17.37
CA VAL A 269 13.50 3.71 -18.51
C VAL A 269 14.88 3.12 -18.15
N PRO A 270 15.52 3.48 -17.01
CA PRO A 270 16.80 2.86 -16.64
C PRO A 270 16.70 1.35 -16.44
N TYR A 271 15.59 0.86 -15.88
CA TYR A 271 15.35 -0.57 -15.67
C TYR A 271 15.18 -1.31 -17.01
N GLU A 272 14.44 -0.73 -17.95
CA GLU A 272 14.27 -1.30 -19.30
C GLU A 272 15.61 -1.40 -20.04
N VAL A 273 16.44 -0.35 -19.95
CA VAL A 273 17.78 -0.33 -20.56
C VAL A 273 18.64 -1.43 -19.95
N LEU A 274 18.71 -1.52 -18.62
CA LEU A 274 19.49 -2.55 -17.91
C LEU A 274 19.05 -3.97 -18.26
N GLN A 275 17.74 -4.20 -18.36
CA GLN A 275 17.19 -5.50 -18.76
C GLN A 275 17.65 -5.88 -20.17
N ARG A 276 17.64 -4.94 -21.13
CA ARG A 276 18.05 -5.18 -22.52
C ARG A 276 19.56 -5.35 -22.69
N THR A 277 20.37 -4.60 -21.95
CA THR A 277 21.83 -4.58 -22.17
C THR A 277 22.58 -5.59 -21.31
N ILE A 278 22.13 -5.86 -20.09
CA ILE A 278 22.81 -6.75 -19.15
C ILE A 278 22.05 -8.08 -18.98
N GLY A 279 20.77 -8.12 -19.35
CA GLY A 279 19.94 -9.30 -19.14
C GLY A 279 19.48 -9.46 -17.69
N PHE A 280 19.41 -8.36 -16.92
CA PHE A 280 18.87 -8.37 -15.56
C PHE A 280 17.44 -8.92 -15.58
N GLY A 281 17.24 -10.05 -14.90
CA GLY A 281 15.95 -10.72 -14.78
C GLY A 281 15.93 -11.64 -13.58
N ARG A 282 14.73 -12.02 -13.15
CA ARG A 282 14.54 -13.06 -12.13
C ARG A 282 13.90 -14.27 -12.77
N SER A 283 14.38 -15.45 -12.41
CA SER A 283 13.83 -16.72 -12.88
C SER A 283 12.56 -17.09 -12.11
N LEU A 284 11.71 -17.93 -12.71
CA LEU A 284 10.57 -18.53 -12.01
C LEU A 284 11.03 -19.41 -10.83
N GLU A 285 12.22 -20.00 -10.92
CA GLU A 285 12.85 -20.78 -9.85
C GLU A 285 13.14 -19.90 -8.62
N GLU A 286 13.66 -18.69 -8.83
CA GLU A 286 13.87 -17.71 -7.76
C GLU A 286 12.53 -17.25 -7.16
N ALA A 287 11.52 -16.97 -8.01
CA ALA A 287 10.19 -16.62 -7.52
C ALA A 287 9.59 -17.74 -6.66
N ARG A 288 9.75 -19.01 -7.07
CA ARG A 288 9.33 -20.19 -6.29
C ARG A 288 10.06 -20.27 -4.95
N ARG A 289 11.38 -20.05 -4.94
CA ARG A 289 12.19 -20.08 -3.70
C ARG A 289 11.71 -19.10 -2.62
N TYR A 290 11.25 -17.92 -3.03
CA TYR A 290 10.77 -16.87 -2.12
C TYR A 290 9.24 -16.85 -1.96
N SER A 291 8.54 -17.86 -2.44
CA SER A 291 7.08 -17.96 -2.27
C SER A 291 6.72 -18.23 -0.82
N ALA A 292 5.60 -17.66 -0.37
CA ALA A 292 5.07 -17.89 0.96
C ALA A 292 4.59 -19.33 1.10
N ASN A 293 4.65 -19.84 2.32
CA ASN A 293 3.99 -21.07 2.72
C ASN A 293 2.98 -20.79 3.84
N TRP A 294 2.19 -21.81 4.24
CA TRP A 294 1.16 -21.61 5.26
C TRP A 294 1.74 -21.14 6.61
N SER A 295 2.95 -21.59 6.98
CA SER A 295 3.58 -21.19 8.24
C SER A 295 4.04 -19.73 8.20
N SER A 296 4.26 -19.15 7.03
CA SER A 296 4.56 -17.71 6.86
C SER A 296 3.42 -16.81 7.34
N TYR A 297 2.17 -17.31 7.32
CA TYR A 297 0.99 -16.62 7.85
C TYR A 297 0.80 -16.76 9.36
N LEU A 298 1.71 -17.45 10.05
CA LEU A 298 1.76 -17.55 11.51
C LEU A 298 3.13 -17.12 12.06
N ALA A 299 4.14 -17.05 11.20
CA ALA A 299 5.46 -16.52 11.52
C ALA A 299 5.38 -15.03 11.86
N SER A 300 6.01 -14.63 12.95
CA SER A 300 5.88 -13.30 13.56
C SER A 300 7.22 -12.81 14.07
N SER A 301 7.55 -11.56 13.79
CA SER A 301 8.69 -10.84 14.36
C SER A 301 8.43 -10.36 15.80
N ALA A 302 7.16 -10.28 16.22
CA ALA A 302 6.80 -9.79 17.54
C ALA A 302 7.16 -10.78 18.67
N TYR A 303 7.81 -10.27 19.72
CA TYR A 303 8.22 -11.07 20.89
C TYR A 303 7.05 -11.77 21.60
N SER A 304 5.88 -11.13 21.64
CA SER A 304 4.65 -11.71 22.22
C SER A 304 4.16 -12.98 21.51
N HIS A 305 4.59 -13.21 20.26
CA HIS A 305 4.27 -14.40 19.49
C HIS A 305 5.43 -15.40 19.41
N ALA A 306 6.56 -15.17 20.10
CA ALA A 306 7.73 -16.05 20.03
C ALA A 306 7.43 -17.50 20.45
N TRP A 307 6.45 -17.70 21.31
CA TRP A 307 5.98 -19.03 21.71
C TRP A 307 5.36 -19.82 20.55
N LEU A 308 4.68 -19.14 19.62
CA LEU A 308 4.03 -19.76 18.47
C LEU A 308 5.06 -20.36 17.50
N LEU A 309 6.20 -19.69 17.34
CA LEU A 309 7.25 -20.06 16.39
C LEU A 309 7.83 -21.46 16.67
N ARG A 310 7.78 -21.94 17.92
CA ARG A 310 8.28 -23.27 18.31
C ARG A 310 7.46 -24.42 17.74
N PHE A 311 6.22 -24.15 17.34
CA PHE A 311 5.30 -25.14 16.78
C PHE A 311 5.20 -25.06 15.25
N LEU A 312 5.87 -24.07 14.63
CA LEU A 312 5.82 -23.87 13.19
C LEU A 312 6.97 -24.63 12.51
N PRO A 313 6.71 -25.29 11.36
CA PRO A 313 7.79 -25.71 10.49
C PRO A 313 8.47 -24.47 9.88
N ARG A 314 9.58 -24.69 9.18
CA ARG A 314 10.32 -23.63 8.49
C ARG A 314 9.38 -22.76 7.64
N TRP A 315 9.36 -21.47 7.93
CA TRP A 315 8.68 -20.44 7.12
C TRP A 315 9.67 -19.80 6.16
N THR A 316 9.16 -19.25 5.07
CA THR A 316 9.94 -18.52 4.07
C THR A 316 9.92 -17.02 4.33
N GLU A 317 8.81 -16.51 4.88
CA GLU A 317 8.62 -15.07 5.13
C GLU A 317 7.76 -14.82 6.39
N VAL A 318 7.77 -13.59 6.90
CA VAL A 318 6.93 -13.10 8.00
C VAL A 318 5.73 -12.35 7.43
N ASN A 319 4.66 -13.08 7.13
CA ASN A 319 3.41 -12.54 6.54
C ASN A 319 2.26 -12.42 7.54
N PHE A 320 2.48 -12.73 8.82
CA PHE A 320 1.41 -12.69 9.81
C PHE A 320 0.94 -11.25 10.11
N PRO A 321 -0.34 -10.92 9.86
CA PRO A 321 -0.87 -9.59 10.18
C PRO A 321 -1.12 -9.39 11.69
N GLY A 322 -0.99 -10.44 12.50
CA GLY A 322 -1.22 -10.42 13.94
C GLY A 322 -2.60 -10.94 14.35
N LEU A 323 -2.70 -11.48 15.58
CA LEU A 323 -3.92 -12.13 16.09
C LEU A 323 -5.14 -11.21 16.08
N VAL A 324 -4.97 -9.95 16.50
CA VAL A 324 -6.07 -8.97 16.55
C VAL A 324 -6.63 -8.72 15.15
N ALA A 325 -5.77 -8.44 14.17
CA ALA A 325 -6.19 -8.20 12.79
C ALA A 325 -6.92 -9.43 12.21
N THR A 326 -6.37 -10.62 12.41
CA THR A 326 -6.94 -11.87 11.88
C THR A 326 -8.29 -12.19 12.53
N VAL A 327 -8.37 -12.22 13.86
CA VAL A 327 -9.59 -12.63 14.58
C VAL A 327 -10.73 -11.63 14.33
N PHE A 328 -10.47 -10.33 14.47
CA PHE A 328 -11.51 -9.32 14.23
C PHE A 328 -11.85 -9.19 12.75
N GLY A 329 -10.89 -9.43 11.84
CA GLY A 329 -11.14 -9.48 10.40
C GLY A 329 -12.12 -10.60 10.04
N VAL A 330 -11.85 -11.83 10.50
CA VAL A 330 -12.73 -12.99 10.28
C VAL A 330 -14.09 -12.79 10.94
N ALA A 331 -14.13 -12.34 12.19
CA ALA A 331 -15.39 -12.05 12.88
C ALA A 331 -16.21 -10.98 12.13
N GLY A 332 -15.55 -9.94 11.62
CA GLY A 332 -16.18 -8.90 10.80
C GLY A 332 -16.81 -9.46 9.52
N MET A 333 -16.16 -10.42 8.85
CA MET A 333 -16.70 -11.10 7.67
C MET A 333 -17.93 -11.96 7.98
N LEU A 334 -17.96 -12.60 9.15
CA LEU A 334 -19.06 -13.47 9.57
C LEU A 334 -20.27 -12.69 10.11
N LEU A 335 -20.06 -11.48 10.61
CA LEU A 335 -21.09 -10.66 11.27
C LEU A 335 -21.72 -9.61 10.34
N VAL A 336 -21.53 -9.72 9.02
CA VAL A 336 -22.04 -8.79 8.02
C VAL A 336 -23.57 -8.73 8.01
N ARG A 337 -24.13 -7.52 8.16
CA ARG A 337 -25.59 -7.33 8.21
C ARG A 337 -26.13 -6.42 7.12
N SER A 338 -25.41 -5.35 6.73
CA SER A 338 -25.89 -4.40 5.74
C SER A 338 -25.34 -4.66 4.32
N PRO A 339 -26.03 -4.20 3.26
CA PRO A 339 -25.51 -4.29 1.89
C PRO A 339 -24.14 -3.61 1.70
N ARG A 340 -23.89 -2.51 2.42
CA ARG A 340 -22.61 -1.81 2.42
C ARG A 340 -21.50 -2.63 3.08
N ASP A 341 -21.80 -3.28 4.20
CA ASP A 341 -20.84 -4.18 4.87
C ASP A 341 -20.50 -5.37 3.96
N ARG A 342 -21.47 -5.88 3.20
CA ARG A 342 -21.24 -6.94 2.20
C ARG A 342 -20.28 -6.47 1.10
N GLU A 343 -20.47 -5.26 0.58
CA GLU A 343 -19.56 -4.70 -0.41
C GLU A 343 -18.13 -4.53 0.13
N ILE A 344 -18.00 -4.02 1.36
CA ILE A 344 -16.70 -3.94 2.04
C ILE A 344 -16.06 -5.33 2.15
N VAL A 345 -16.81 -6.35 2.56
CA VAL A 345 -16.29 -7.72 2.66
C VAL A 345 -15.96 -8.32 1.30
N PHE A 346 -16.75 -8.08 0.25
CA PHE A 346 -16.41 -8.52 -1.10
C PHE A 346 -15.12 -7.89 -1.61
N VAL A 347 -14.94 -6.59 -1.41
CA VAL A 347 -13.72 -5.89 -1.81
C VAL A 347 -12.54 -6.36 -0.97
N TYR A 348 -12.55 -6.13 0.34
CA TYR A 348 -11.37 -6.34 1.17
C TYR A 348 -11.13 -7.81 1.51
N GLY A 349 -12.18 -8.61 1.67
CA GLY A 349 -12.06 -10.06 1.78
C GLY A 349 -11.61 -10.70 0.47
N GLY A 350 -12.13 -10.24 -0.67
CA GLY A 350 -11.65 -10.66 -1.99
C GLY A 350 -10.19 -10.32 -2.24
N LEU A 351 -9.76 -9.10 -1.89
CA LEU A 351 -8.35 -8.70 -1.95
C LEU A 351 -7.48 -9.54 -1.01
N ALA A 352 -7.93 -9.81 0.22
CA ALA A 352 -7.20 -10.65 1.16
C ALA A 352 -6.99 -12.07 0.60
N LEU A 353 -8.04 -12.67 0.00
CA LEU A 353 -7.94 -13.98 -0.65
C LEU A 353 -7.02 -13.92 -1.88
N LEU A 354 -7.16 -12.90 -2.72
CA LEU A 354 -6.33 -12.71 -3.91
C LEU A 354 -4.85 -12.62 -3.55
N PHE A 355 -4.47 -11.76 -2.61
CA PHE A 355 -3.06 -11.62 -2.21
C PHE A 355 -2.54 -12.80 -1.40
N CYS A 356 -3.42 -13.48 -0.64
CA CYS A 356 -3.06 -14.73 0.00
C CYS A 356 -2.72 -15.81 -1.03
N TRP A 357 -3.54 -15.96 -2.08
CA TRP A 357 -3.26 -16.88 -3.17
C TRP A 357 -2.00 -16.49 -3.96
N LEU A 358 -1.85 -15.19 -4.30
CA LEU A 358 -0.68 -14.68 -5.03
C LEU A 358 0.64 -14.92 -4.30
N SER A 359 0.64 -14.92 -2.96
CA SER A 359 1.86 -15.09 -2.17
C SER A 359 2.44 -16.50 -2.25
N PHE A 360 1.63 -17.52 -2.54
CA PHE A 360 2.09 -18.90 -2.72
C PHE A 360 2.84 -19.12 -4.06
N GLY A 361 2.85 -18.11 -4.93
CA GLY A 361 3.69 -18.08 -6.12
C GLY A 361 3.46 -19.23 -7.11
N PRO A 362 4.49 -19.66 -7.86
CA PRO A 362 4.33 -20.65 -8.92
C PRO A 362 3.70 -21.98 -8.50
N ASP A 363 3.90 -22.40 -7.26
CA ASP A 363 3.37 -23.66 -6.75
C ASP A 363 1.83 -23.63 -6.55
N ALA A 364 1.24 -22.43 -6.53
CA ALA A 364 -0.21 -22.23 -6.54
C ALA A 364 -0.81 -22.09 -7.95
N GLY A 365 -0.04 -22.44 -9.00
CA GLY A 365 -0.48 -22.39 -10.40
C GLY A 365 -0.31 -21.01 -11.06
N LEU A 366 0.45 -20.11 -10.44
CA LEU A 366 0.76 -18.80 -11.01
C LEU A 366 1.90 -18.94 -12.02
N TYR A 367 1.74 -18.33 -13.20
CA TYR A 367 2.76 -18.38 -14.26
C TYR A 367 3.06 -19.80 -14.80
N ALA A 368 2.16 -20.76 -14.58
CA ALA A 368 2.26 -22.16 -14.99
C ALA A 368 1.75 -22.41 -16.41
#